data_AF-A0A378QX04-F1
#
_entry.id   AF-A0A378QX04-F1
#
_cell.length_a   1.000
_cell.length_b   1.000
_cell.length_c   1.000
_cell.angle_alpha   90.00
_cell.angle_beta   90.00
_cell.angle_gamma   90.00
#
_symmetry.space_group_name_H-M   'P 1'
#
loop_
_entity.id
_entity.type
_entity.pdbx_description
1 polymer ?
#
loop_
_entity_poly.entity_id
_entity_poly.type
_entity_poly.pdbx_seq_one_letter_code
_entity_poly.pdbx_strand_id
1 'polypeptide(L)' 'MHKFIAYIPESDLENVKTALFNAGAGQFDGYSHCS' A
#
# COMPACT_ATOMS: atom_id res chain seq x y z
N MET A 1 -9.34 -9.13 9.16
CA MET A 1 -8.44 -8.11 8.57
C MET A 1 -7.03 -8.63 8.59
N HIS A 2 -6.39 -8.78 7.43
CA HIS A 2 -4.99 -9.21 7.34
C HIS A 2 -4.10 -7.98 7.20
N LYS A 3 -3.04 -7.91 8.02
CA LYS A 3 -2.06 -6.82 7.96
C LYS A 3 -0.93 -7.21 7.03
N PHE A 4 -0.73 -6.44 5.97
CA PHE A 4 0.41 -6.61 5.07
C PHE A 4 1.59 -5.81 5.62
N ILE A 5 2.77 -6.44 5.73
CA ILE A 5 4.01 -5.80 6.15
C ILE A 5 5.09 -6.22 5.14
N ALA A 6 5.71 -5.23 4.52
CA ALA A 6 6.83 -5.41 3.59
C ALA A 6 7.95 -4.43 3.94
N TYR A 7 9.20 -4.87 3.71
CA TYR A 7 10.39 -4.04 3.86
C TYR A 7 10.89 -3.66 2.47
N ILE A 8 10.97 -2.36 2.21
CA ILE A 8 11.24 -1.80 0.88
C ILE A 8 12.37 -0.79 1.03
N PRO A 9 13.36 -0.76 0.13
CA PRO A 9 14.35 0.32 0.10
C PRO A 9 13.68 1.68 -0.18
N GLU A 10 14.22 2.75 0.41
CA GLU A 10 13.62 4.09 0.35
C GLU A 10 13.42 4.59 -1.10
N SER A 11 14.34 4.21 -2.00
CA SER A 11 14.28 4.50 -3.44
C SER A 11 13.01 4.03 -4.13
N ASP A 12 12.41 2.94 -3.63
CA ASP A 12 11.31 2.24 -4.28
C ASP A 12 10.01 2.33 -3.47
N LEU A 13 10.05 2.99 -2.31
CA LEU A 13 8.94 3.09 -1.36
C LEU A 13 7.67 3.65 -2.02
N GLU A 14 7.80 4.78 -2.72
CA GLU A 14 6.66 5.43 -3.39
C GLU A 14 6.12 4.60 -4.56
N ASN A 15 7.00 3.99 -5.36
CA ASN A 15 6.61 3.11 -6.46
C ASN A 15 5.82 1.90 -5.96
N VAL A 16 6.26 1.28 -4.87
CA VAL A 16 5.59 0.11 -4.28
C VAL A 16 4.26 0.51 -3.64
N LYS A 17 4.19 1.65 -2.94
CA LYS A 17 2.91 2.18 -2.42
C LYS A 17 1.90 2.39 -3.53
N THR A 18 2.28 3.08 -4.60
CA THR A 18 1.38 3.32 -5.74
C THR A 18 0.92 2.01 -6.37
N ALA A 19 1.81 1.02 -6.55
CA ALA A 19 1.43 -0.28 -7.06
C ALA A 19 0.43 -1.02 -6.14
N LEU A 20 0.65 -0.96 -4.83
CA LEU A 20 -0.25 -1.54 -3.83
C LEU A 20 -1.62 -0.87 -3.84
N PHE A 21 -1.68 0.46 -3.90
CA PHE A 21 -2.94 1.21 -3.98
C PHE A 21 -3.70 0.91 -5.28
N ASN A 22 -2.99 0.82 -6.41
CA ASN A 22 -3.57 0.42 -7.71
C ASN A 22 -4.10 -1.03 -7.69
N ALA A 23 -3.43 -1.93 -6.95
CA ALA A 23 -3.88 -3.30 -6.77
C ALA A 23 -5.08 -3.44 -5.81
N GLY A 24 -5.57 -2.34 -5.22
CA GLY A 24 -6.68 -2.33 -4.28
C GLY A 24 -6.27 -2.56 -2.82
N ALA A 25 -4.97 -2.61 -2.51
CA ALA A 25 -4.50 -2.60 -1.13
C ALA A 25 -4.72 -1.21 -0.51
N GLY A 26 -5.08 -1.16 0.77
CA GLY A 26 -5.37 0.10 1.47
C GLY A 26 -6.74 0.71 1.15
N GLN A 27 -7.63 -0.06 0.49
CA GLN A 27 -9.06 0.27 0.45
C GLN A 27 -9.76 -0.36 1.66
N PHE A 28 -10.16 0.47 2.61
CA PHE A 28 -10.93 0.04 3.78
C PHE A 28 -12.02 1.07 4.07
N ASP A 29 -13.28 0.62 4.00
CA ASP A 29 -14.45 1.38 4.44
C ASP A 29 -14.58 2.80 3.83
N GLY A 30 -14.36 2.91 2.51
CA GLY A 30 -14.45 4.18 1.76
C GLY A 30 -13.17 5.04 1.77
N TYR A 31 -12.17 4.67 2.58
CA TYR A 31 -10.83 5.25 2.48
C TYR A 31 -10.01 4.48 1.46
N SER A 32 -9.43 5.22 0.52
CA SER A 32 -8.38 4.72 -0.37
C SER A 32 -7.07 5.37 0.04
N HIS A 33 -5.95 4.66 -0.10
CA HIS A 33 -4.61 5.10 0.30
C HIS A 33 -4.28 5.07 1.81
N CYS A 34 -4.75 4.05 2.55
CA CYS A 34 -4.18 3.77 3.88
C CYS A 34 -2.87 2.97 3.73
N SER A 35 -1.72 3.64 3.90
CA SER A 35 -0.38 3.04 4.06
C SER A 35 0.31 3.48 5.33
#